data_AF-A0A2T5NQD0-F1
#
_entry.id   AF-A0A2T5NQD0-F1
#
_cell.length_a   1.000
_cell.length_b   1.000
_cell.length_c   1.000
_cell.angle_alpha   90.00
_cell.angle_beta   90.00
_cell.angle_gamma   90.00
#
_symmetry.space_group_name_H-M   'P 1'
#
loop_
_entity.id
_entity.type
_entity.pdbx_description
1 polymer ?
#
loop_
_entity_poly.entity_id
_entity_poly.type
_entity_poly.pdbx_seq_one_letter_code
_entity_poly.pdbx_strand_id
1 'polypeptide(L)'
;MDCELCQAPAGQVLHEDDHLKVLLVDEEGYPGFCRVIWKAHVKEMTDLSACDRLHLLDWVHYVEAALLHCMQADKINLASLGNMVPHLHWHVIPRFADDAHFPAPIWAAARRQSAPRAWPQLAEQLRRQLAAAQTHCWLDYQIQVDQVPDGLEGADLACYRFFAESGLSWPVDSVDADGRHWLALRRCGPDGTEQVDSLRLEPGSYRLLPCPHPYQAGRLR
;
A
#
# COMPACT_ATOMS: atom_id res chain seq x y z
N MET A 1 25.78 -13.42 -6.11
CA MET A 1 25.49 -12.14 -5.44
C MET A 1 25.19 -12.48 -3.99
N ASP A 2 26.08 -12.16 -3.06
CA ASP A 2 25.98 -12.57 -1.65
C ASP A 2 25.26 -11.49 -0.84
N CYS A 3 23.95 -11.37 -1.05
CA CYS A 3 23.11 -10.40 -0.37
C CYS A 3 22.12 -11.13 0.55
N GLU A 4 22.17 -10.82 1.85
CA GLU A 4 21.28 -11.42 2.86
C GLU A 4 19.79 -11.17 2.57
N LEU A 5 19.45 -10.01 2.00
CA LEU A 5 18.07 -9.65 1.68
C LEU A 5 17.55 -10.32 0.41
N CYS A 6 18.43 -10.77 -0.49
CA CYS A 6 18.06 -11.59 -1.65
C CYS A 6 17.81 -13.05 -1.27
N GLN A 7 18.53 -13.58 -0.28
CA GLN A 7 18.54 -15.01 0.02
C GLN A 7 17.42 -15.39 1.00
N ALA A 8 17.56 -14.96 2.25
CA ALA A 8 16.67 -15.33 3.34
C ALA A 8 16.71 -14.23 4.41
N PRO A 9 16.02 -13.10 4.18
CA PRO A 9 16.01 -12.02 5.17
C PRO A 9 15.40 -12.54 6.48
N ALA A 10 16.09 -12.27 7.59
CA ALA A 10 15.67 -12.71 8.91
C ALA A 10 14.41 -11.96 9.39
N GLY A 11 13.52 -12.69 10.05
CA GLY A 11 12.27 -12.16 10.61
C GLY A 11 11.05 -12.98 10.23
N GLN A 12 9.93 -12.69 10.88
CA GLN A 12 8.66 -13.32 10.58
C GLN A 12 7.93 -12.54 9.47
N VAL A 13 7.54 -13.23 8.40
CA VAL A 13 6.78 -12.61 7.30
C VAL A 13 5.38 -12.17 7.79
N LEU A 14 5.09 -10.89 7.62
CA LEU A 14 3.77 -10.29 7.86
C LEU A 14 2.99 -10.13 6.56
N HIS A 15 3.67 -9.78 5.47
CA HIS A 15 3.09 -9.66 4.13
C HIS A 15 4.16 -9.95 3.07
N GLU A 16 3.73 -10.46 1.92
CA GLU A 16 4.54 -10.61 0.72
C GLU A 16 3.66 -10.45 -0.52
N ASP A 17 4.15 -9.69 -1.49
CA ASP A 17 3.60 -9.62 -2.84
C ASP A 17 4.70 -9.90 -3.88
N ASP A 18 4.42 -9.62 -5.15
CA ASP A 18 5.37 -9.85 -6.24
C ASP A 18 6.65 -9.01 -6.10
N HIS A 19 6.56 -7.84 -5.48
CA HIS A 19 7.58 -6.81 -5.47
C HIS A 19 8.30 -6.63 -4.13
N LEU A 20 7.66 -6.89 -3.00
CA LEU A 20 8.21 -6.63 -1.67
C LEU A 20 7.79 -7.65 -0.61
N LYS A 21 8.50 -7.58 0.53
CA LYS A 21 8.20 -8.33 1.76
C LYS A 21 8.12 -7.37 2.93
N VAL A 22 7.17 -7.60 3.84
CA VAL A 22 7.13 -6.96 5.16
C VAL A 22 7.46 -8.00 6.21
N LEU A 23 8.53 -7.75 6.97
CA LEU A 23 9.00 -8.64 8.03
C LEU A 23 8.88 -7.97 9.40
N LEU A 24 8.45 -8.73 10.40
CA LEU A 24 8.67 -8.42 11.81
C LEU A 24 10.04 -8.97 12.20
N VAL A 25 10.97 -8.09 12.56
CA VAL A 25 12.35 -8.44 12.93
C VAL A 25 12.42 -8.72 14.42
N ASP A 26 13.18 -9.75 14.78
CA ASP A 26 13.52 -10.06 16.17
C ASP A 26 14.76 -9.23 16.58
N GLU A 27 14.52 -7.96 16.88
CA GLU A 27 15.54 -7.02 17.35
C GLU A 27 15.38 -6.81 18.87
N GLU A 28 16.44 -7.12 19.62
CA GLU A 28 16.40 -7.05 21.08
C GLU A 28 16.13 -5.60 21.56
N GLY A 29 15.17 -5.46 22.47
CA GLY A 29 14.75 -4.15 22.98
C GLY A 29 13.84 -3.35 22.04
N TYR A 30 13.59 -3.84 20.82
CA TYR A 30 12.76 -3.18 19.80
C TYR A 30 11.62 -4.08 19.29
N PRO A 31 10.68 -4.49 20.17
CA PRO A 31 9.49 -5.20 19.73
C PRO A 31 8.73 -4.37 18.69
N GLY A 32 8.22 -5.03 17.66
CA GLY A 32 7.52 -4.36 16.56
C GLY A 32 8.43 -3.71 15.53
N PHE A 33 9.75 -3.88 15.60
CA PHE A 33 10.64 -3.48 14.52
C PHE A 33 10.23 -4.20 13.24
N CYS A 34 9.78 -3.45 12.24
CA CYS A 34 9.46 -3.99 10.93
C CYS A 34 10.48 -3.57 9.87
N ARG A 35 10.65 -4.41 8.85
CA ARG A 35 11.34 -4.06 7.60
C ARG A 35 10.40 -4.23 6.41
N VAL A 36 10.36 -3.23 5.53
CA VAL A 36 9.76 -3.35 4.19
C VAL A 36 10.90 -3.49 3.20
N ILE A 37 11.01 -4.64 2.55
CA ILE A 37 12.17 -5.02 1.73
C ILE A 37 11.70 -5.19 0.29
N TRP A 38 12.29 -4.44 -0.64
CA TRP A 38 12.06 -4.66 -2.07
C TRP A 38 12.70 -5.98 -2.50
N LYS A 39 12.05 -6.84 -3.28
CA LYS A 39 12.56 -8.18 -3.59
C LYS A 39 13.71 -8.15 -4.60
N ALA A 40 13.62 -7.30 -5.62
CA ALA A 40 14.71 -7.13 -6.57
C ALA A 40 15.92 -6.45 -5.91
N HIS A 41 17.13 -6.85 -6.29
CA HIS A 41 18.35 -6.24 -5.76
C HIS A 41 18.57 -4.85 -6.38
N VAL A 42 17.99 -3.85 -5.74
CA VAL A 42 18.05 -2.44 -6.13
C VAL A 42 18.70 -1.66 -4.99
N LYS A 43 19.55 -0.67 -5.30
CA LYS A 43 20.29 0.05 -4.26
C LYS A 43 19.51 1.24 -3.72
N GLU A 44 19.05 2.11 -4.62
CA GLU A 44 18.45 3.39 -4.25
C GLU A 44 16.94 3.41 -4.55
N MET A 45 16.18 4.22 -3.80
CA MET A 45 14.78 4.53 -4.13
C MET A 45 14.65 5.11 -5.56
N THR A 46 15.64 5.88 -6.00
CA THR A 46 15.64 6.53 -7.33
C THR A 46 15.84 5.55 -8.48
N ASP A 47 16.32 4.34 -8.20
CA ASP A 47 16.48 3.28 -9.19
C ASP A 47 15.16 2.56 -9.49
N LEU A 48 14.13 2.74 -8.64
CA LEU A 48 12.77 2.26 -8.88
C LEU A 48 12.02 3.17 -9.85
N SER A 49 11.02 2.61 -10.53
CA SER A 49 10.03 3.41 -11.28
C SER A 49 9.22 4.30 -10.31
N ALA A 50 8.51 5.30 -10.85
CA ALA A 50 7.63 6.12 -10.02
C ALA A 50 6.53 5.29 -9.34
N CYS A 51 5.92 4.31 -10.05
CA CYS A 51 4.95 3.39 -9.48
C CYS A 51 5.54 2.60 -8.31
N ASP A 52 6.72 2.00 -8.54
CA ASP A 52 7.35 1.10 -7.58
C ASP A 52 7.75 1.85 -6.31
N ARG A 53 8.26 3.09 -6.45
CA ARG A 53 8.52 3.96 -5.30
C ARG A 53 7.27 4.22 -4.47
N LEU A 54 6.16 4.52 -5.14
CA LEU A 54 4.90 4.82 -4.46
C LEU A 54 4.33 3.58 -3.79
N HIS A 55 4.33 2.43 -4.46
CA HIS A 55 3.94 1.13 -3.90
C HIS A 55 4.75 0.77 -2.66
N LEU A 56 6.07 0.92 -2.72
CA LEU A 56 6.95 0.69 -1.58
C LEU A 56 6.65 1.64 -0.42
N LEU A 57 6.45 2.93 -0.69
CA LEU A 57 6.14 3.92 0.35
C LEU A 57 4.75 3.74 0.95
N ASP A 58 3.74 3.32 0.18
CA ASP A 58 2.42 2.96 0.70
C ASP A 58 2.55 1.84 1.74
N TRP A 59 3.34 0.81 1.43
CA TRP A 59 3.60 -0.27 2.39
C TRP A 59 4.36 0.19 3.63
N VAL A 60 5.29 1.13 3.51
CA VAL A 60 5.94 1.77 4.68
C VAL A 60 4.88 2.47 5.55
N HIS A 61 3.95 3.22 4.95
CA HIS A 61 2.88 3.91 5.69
C HIS A 61 1.85 2.95 6.29
N TYR A 62 1.49 1.85 5.60
CA TYR A 62 0.60 0.83 6.14
C TYR A 62 1.19 0.15 7.37
N VAL A 63 2.50 -0.11 7.36
CA VAL A 63 3.21 -0.68 8.51
C VAL A 63 3.29 0.34 9.66
N GLU A 64 3.59 1.61 9.37
CA GLU A 64 3.56 2.68 10.38
C GLU A 64 2.19 2.79 11.05
N ALA A 65 1.11 2.85 10.28
CA ALA A 65 -0.25 2.93 10.80
C ALA A 65 -0.64 1.70 11.63
N ALA A 66 -0.30 0.50 11.15
CA ALA A 66 -0.55 -0.75 11.86
C ALA A 66 0.20 -0.80 13.21
N LEU A 67 1.46 -0.36 13.25
CA LEU A 67 2.25 -0.30 14.47
C LEU A 67 1.69 0.72 15.47
N LEU A 68 1.33 1.92 15.01
CA LEU A 68 0.67 2.92 15.86
C LEU A 68 -0.62 2.37 16.47
N HIS A 69 -1.44 1.69 15.66
CA HIS A 69 -2.69 1.10 16.11
C HIS A 69 -2.48 -0.03 17.14
N CYS A 70 -1.60 -0.98 16.84
CA CYS A 70 -1.38 -2.16 17.68
C CYS A 70 -0.58 -1.86 18.95
N MET A 71 0.35 -0.90 18.89
CA MET A 71 1.35 -0.72 19.93
C MET A 71 1.27 0.59 20.69
N GLN A 72 0.50 1.56 20.18
CA GLN A 72 0.38 2.90 20.80
C GLN A 72 1.75 3.54 21.05
N ALA A 73 2.67 3.38 20.09
CA ALA A 73 4.02 3.94 20.18
C ALA A 73 3.98 5.48 20.25
N ASP A 74 4.88 6.07 21.04
CA ASP A 74 4.98 7.53 21.16
C ASP A 74 5.46 8.19 19.86
N LYS A 75 6.26 7.46 19.06
CA LYS A 75 6.76 7.91 17.76
C LYS A 75 7.12 6.73 16.86
N ILE A 76 7.02 6.90 15.54
CA ILE A 76 7.63 5.98 14.56
C ILE A 76 8.91 6.59 13.98
N ASN A 77 9.95 5.78 13.81
CA ASN A 77 11.12 6.11 12.99
C ASN A 77 11.05 5.36 11.66
N LEU A 78 11.24 6.09 10.56
CA LEU A 78 11.31 5.57 9.20
C LEU A 78 12.71 5.85 8.65
N ALA A 79 13.39 4.83 8.12
CA ALA A 79 14.70 5.04 7.53
C ALA A 79 15.01 3.99 6.45
N SER A 80 15.52 4.45 5.31
CA SER A 80 16.26 3.63 4.34
C SER A 80 17.72 4.07 4.40
N LEU A 81 18.60 3.21 4.90
CA LEU A 81 20.03 3.49 5.03
C LEU A 81 20.82 2.73 3.96
N GLY A 82 21.03 1.42 4.15
CA GLY A 82 21.68 0.57 3.15
C GLY A 82 23.21 0.69 3.06
N ASN A 83 23.88 1.33 4.02
CA ASN A 83 25.35 1.49 3.99
C ASN A 83 26.11 0.14 4.02
N MET A 84 25.65 -0.81 4.84
CA MET A 84 26.27 -2.14 4.96
C MET A 84 25.69 -3.15 3.95
N VAL A 85 24.38 -3.08 3.73
CA VAL A 85 23.66 -3.94 2.78
C VAL A 85 22.93 -3.02 1.79
N PRO A 86 23.54 -2.70 0.63
CA PRO A 86 23.02 -1.76 -0.36
C PRO A 86 21.92 -2.40 -1.21
N HIS A 87 20.91 -2.92 -0.53
CA HIS A 87 19.70 -3.50 -1.09
C HIS A 87 18.53 -2.77 -0.44
N LEU A 88 17.60 -2.25 -1.23
CA LEU A 88 16.56 -1.34 -0.80
C LEU A 88 15.63 -1.96 0.25
N HIS A 89 15.65 -1.37 1.44
CA HIS A 89 14.75 -1.72 2.53
C HIS A 89 14.50 -0.51 3.44
N TRP A 90 13.31 -0.45 4.00
CA TRP A 90 12.92 0.54 4.98
C TRP A 90 12.77 -0.09 6.36
N HIS A 91 13.36 0.55 7.37
CA HIS A 91 13.08 0.27 8.77
C HIS A 91 11.85 1.07 9.21
N VAL A 92 10.89 0.39 9.83
CA VAL A 92 9.71 1.01 10.45
C VAL A 92 9.69 0.61 11.92
N ILE A 93 10.05 1.55 12.79
CA ILE A 93 10.42 1.24 14.17
C ILE A 93 9.52 2.00 15.14
N PRO A 94 8.70 1.31 15.95
CA PRO A 94 7.95 1.94 17.03
C PRO A 94 8.90 2.35 18.15
N ARG A 95 8.81 3.61 18.57
CA ARG A 95 9.63 4.23 19.59
C ARG A 95 8.78 4.64 20.77
N PHE A 96 9.38 4.59 21.94
CA PHE A 96 8.71 4.92 23.19
C PHE A 96 9.63 5.80 24.03
N ALA A 97 9.07 6.71 24.80
CA ALA A 97 9.82 7.69 25.58
C ALA A 97 10.81 7.05 26.56
N ASP A 98 10.48 5.85 27.04
CA ASP A 98 11.24 5.04 27.98
C ASP A 98 12.15 3.98 27.32
N ASP A 99 12.22 3.91 25.99
CA ASP A 99 13.12 2.98 25.30
C ASP A 99 14.60 3.31 25.54
N ALA A 100 15.49 2.35 25.22
CA ALA A 100 16.91 2.42 25.56
C ALA A 100 17.63 3.64 24.96
N HIS A 101 17.16 4.18 23.83
CA HIS A 101 17.87 5.20 23.06
C HIS A 101 17.13 6.55 23.02
N PHE A 102 15.82 6.60 23.28
CA PHE A 102 15.02 7.81 23.13
C PHE A 102 15.60 9.02 23.90
N PRO A 103 15.69 10.23 23.31
CA PRO A 103 15.16 10.64 22.01
C PRO A 103 16.11 10.42 20.81
N ALA A 104 17.23 9.73 21.00
CA ALA A 104 18.19 9.44 19.94
C ALA A 104 17.67 8.32 19.01
N PRO A 105 18.21 8.22 17.76
CA PRO A 105 17.97 7.06 16.92
C PRO A 105 18.48 5.78 17.59
N ILE A 106 17.92 4.63 17.21
CA ILE A 106 18.24 3.33 17.81
C ILE A 106 19.68 2.87 17.58
N TRP A 107 20.38 3.48 16.60
CA TRP A 107 21.78 3.18 16.26
C TRP A 107 22.79 4.04 17.03
N ALA A 108 22.32 4.94 17.91
CA ALA A 108 23.21 5.71 18.80
C ALA A 108 23.66 4.86 19.99
N ALA A 109 24.47 5.43 20.89
CA ALA A 109 24.74 4.78 22.16
C ALA A 109 23.48 4.75 23.04
N ALA A 110 23.21 3.61 23.68
CA ALA A 110 22.11 3.44 24.62
C ALA A 110 22.26 4.42 25.80
N ARG A 111 21.14 5.03 26.19
CA ARG A 111 21.05 6.05 27.25
C ARG A 111 20.53 5.49 28.56
N ARG A 112 19.83 4.36 28.51
CA ARG A 112 19.20 3.69 29.66
C ARG A 112 18.94 2.22 29.36
N GLN A 113 18.68 1.43 30.41
CA GLN A 113 18.08 0.10 30.26
C GLN A 113 16.58 0.28 30.06
N SER A 114 16.00 -0.41 29.07
CA SER A 114 14.56 -0.46 28.86
C SER A 114 13.94 -1.64 29.59
N ALA A 115 12.77 -1.44 30.19
CA ALA A 115 12.00 -2.55 30.74
C ALA A 115 11.53 -3.50 29.62
N PRO A 116 11.50 -4.82 29.84
CA PRO A 116 10.91 -5.75 28.89
C PRO A 116 9.44 -5.40 28.65
N ARG A 117 9.04 -5.32 27.37
CA ARG A 117 7.64 -5.13 26.97
C ARG A 117 7.27 -6.20 25.96
N ALA A 118 6.07 -6.74 26.10
CA ALA A 118 5.56 -7.77 25.22
C ALA A 118 4.20 -7.38 24.69
N TRP A 119 4.00 -7.62 23.40
CA TRP A 119 2.70 -7.57 22.74
C TRP A 119 2.35 -8.99 22.30
N PRO A 120 1.59 -9.73 23.11
CA PRO A 120 1.18 -11.09 22.75
C PRO A 120 0.49 -11.09 21.40
N GLN A 121 0.85 -12.03 20.53
CA GLN A 121 0.26 -12.18 19.20
C GLN A 121 0.44 -10.96 18.29
N LEU A 122 1.46 -10.11 18.52
CA LEU A 122 1.70 -8.90 17.74
C LEU A 122 1.73 -9.18 16.23
N ALA A 123 2.42 -10.23 15.80
CA ALA A 123 2.48 -10.59 14.38
C ALA A 123 1.09 -10.85 13.77
N GLU A 124 0.20 -11.50 14.50
CA GLU A 124 -1.17 -11.77 14.04
C GLU A 124 -2.04 -10.51 14.01
N GLN A 125 -1.86 -9.62 14.99
CA GLN A 125 -2.53 -8.32 14.99
C GLN A 125 -2.06 -7.46 13.80
N LEU A 126 -0.75 -7.40 13.56
CA LEU A 126 -0.19 -6.68 12.42
C LEU A 126 -0.64 -7.27 11.09
N ARG A 127 -0.65 -8.61 10.94
CA ARG A 127 -1.20 -9.25 9.73
C ARG A 127 -2.64 -8.83 9.46
N ARG A 128 -3.50 -8.78 10.49
CA ARG A 128 -4.88 -8.33 10.31
C ARG A 128 -4.98 -6.87 9.90
N GLN A 129 -4.18 -5.98 10.49
CA GLN A 129 -4.14 -4.55 10.12
C GLN A 129 -3.64 -4.35 8.68
N LEU A 130 -2.53 -5.00 8.32
CA LEU A 130 -1.95 -4.92 6.97
C LEU A 130 -2.84 -5.56 5.92
N ALA A 131 -3.48 -6.68 6.27
CA ALA A 131 -4.49 -7.29 5.43
C ALA A 131 -5.63 -6.32 5.18
N ALA A 132 -6.09 -5.52 6.16
CA ALA A 132 -7.14 -4.50 5.96
C ALA A 132 -6.66 -3.25 5.20
N ALA A 133 -5.38 -2.89 5.30
CA ALA A 133 -4.80 -1.69 4.69
C ALA A 133 -4.64 -1.76 3.15
N GLN A 134 -4.66 -2.97 2.57
CA GLN A 134 -4.68 -3.18 1.11
C GLN A 134 -6.02 -2.78 0.50
N THR A 135 -6.34 -1.48 0.54
CA THR A 135 -7.55 -0.90 -0.04
C THR A 135 -7.30 -0.24 -1.38
N HIS A 136 -6.07 -0.29 -1.91
CA HIS A 136 -5.73 0.37 -3.18
C HIS A 136 -4.81 -0.49 -4.06
N CYS A 137 -4.79 -0.19 -5.35
CA CYS A 137 -3.86 -0.69 -6.36
C CYS A 137 -3.38 0.47 -7.23
N TRP A 138 -2.17 0.35 -7.76
CA TRP A 138 -1.62 1.34 -8.70
C TRP A 138 -1.91 0.91 -10.12
N LEU A 139 -2.46 1.83 -10.92
CA LEU A 139 -2.76 1.61 -12.32
C LEU A 139 -1.98 2.59 -13.17
N ASP A 140 -1.37 2.09 -14.23
CA ASP A 140 -0.66 2.84 -15.27
C ASP A 140 -1.47 2.96 -16.56
N TYR A 141 -2.78 2.69 -16.48
CA TYR A 141 -3.72 2.81 -17.58
C TYR A 141 -5.02 3.47 -17.12
N GLN A 142 -5.74 4.08 -18.05
CA GLN A 142 -7.10 4.56 -17.90
C GLN A 142 -8.06 3.69 -18.71
N ILE A 143 -9.34 3.83 -18.42
CA ILE A 143 -10.39 3.13 -19.15
C ILE A 143 -11.15 4.09 -20.05
N GLN A 144 -11.26 3.73 -21.32
CA GLN A 144 -12.23 4.32 -22.23
C GLN A 144 -13.32 3.30 -22.52
N VAL A 145 -14.53 3.56 -22.05
CA VAL A 145 -15.71 2.78 -22.41
C VAL A 145 -16.05 3.09 -23.86
N ASP A 146 -16.19 2.06 -24.69
CA ASP A 146 -16.46 2.23 -26.12
C ASP A 146 -17.58 1.32 -26.65
N GLN A 147 -18.15 0.46 -25.79
CA GLN A 147 -19.37 -0.29 -26.09
C GLN A 147 -20.32 -0.28 -24.90
N VAL A 148 -21.61 -0.23 -25.19
CA VAL A 148 -22.69 -0.40 -24.20
C VAL A 148 -23.21 -1.83 -24.32
N PRO A 149 -23.07 -2.68 -23.28
CA PRO A 149 -23.61 -4.04 -23.31
C PRO A 149 -25.12 -4.08 -23.52
N ASP A 150 -25.60 -5.10 -24.23
CA ASP A 150 -27.02 -5.35 -24.42
C ASP A 150 -27.70 -5.78 -23.10
N GLY A 151 -29.00 -5.49 -22.97
CA GLY A 151 -29.83 -5.95 -21.85
C GLY A 151 -29.62 -5.20 -20.53
N LEU A 152 -28.85 -4.10 -20.53
CA LEU A 152 -28.73 -3.21 -19.39
C LEU A 152 -29.97 -2.32 -19.25
N GLU A 153 -30.35 -2.01 -18.01
CA GLU A 153 -31.48 -1.13 -17.68
C GLU A 153 -31.10 -0.15 -16.54
N GLY A 154 -31.92 0.88 -16.33
CA GLY A 154 -31.80 1.76 -15.17
C GLY A 154 -30.47 2.51 -15.05
N ALA A 155 -29.92 2.54 -13.84
CA ALA A 155 -28.73 3.32 -13.50
C ALA A 155 -27.47 2.83 -14.22
N ASP A 156 -27.32 1.51 -14.40
CA ASP A 156 -26.16 0.93 -15.08
C ASP A 156 -26.13 1.30 -16.55
N LEU A 157 -27.28 1.20 -17.24
CA LEU A 157 -27.40 1.66 -18.64
C LEU A 157 -27.06 3.14 -18.76
N ALA A 158 -27.56 3.98 -17.84
CA ALA A 158 -27.30 5.41 -17.84
C ALA A 158 -25.81 5.73 -17.62
N CYS A 159 -25.13 5.01 -16.72
CA CYS A 159 -23.70 5.18 -16.49
C CYS A 159 -22.87 4.72 -17.69
N TYR A 160 -23.19 3.55 -18.26
CA TYR A 160 -22.53 3.05 -19.47
C TYR A 160 -22.62 4.03 -20.62
N ARG A 161 -23.83 4.55 -20.88
CA ARG A 161 -24.02 5.56 -21.94
C ARG A 161 -23.25 6.83 -21.65
N PHE A 162 -23.25 7.33 -20.42
CA PHE A 162 -22.46 8.51 -20.05
C PHE A 162 -20.98 8.33 -20.40
N PHE A 163 -20.36 7.24 -19.93
CA PHE A 163 -18.94 7.00 -20.17
C PHE A 163 -18.66 6.74 -21.67
N ALA A 164 -19.45 5.90 -22.33
CA ALA A 164 -19.27 5.56 -23.73
C ALA A 164 -19.46 6.76 -24.67
N GLU A 165 -20.53 7.54 -24.48
CA GLU A 165 -20.84 8.70 -25.32
C GLU A 165 -19.87 9.87 -25.07
N SER A 166 -19.21 9.92 -23.90
CA SER A 166 -18.20 10.96 -23.63
C SER A 166 -17.00 10.89 -24.57
N GLY A 167 -16.64 9.69 -25.04
CA GLY A 167 -15.42 9.46 -25.81
C GLY A 167 -14.13 9.76 -25.04
N LEU A 168 -14.18 9.94 -23.71
CA LEU A 168 -13.03 10.23 -22.86
C LEU A 168 -12.46 8.95 -22.21
N SER A 169 -11.24 9.05 -21.69
CA SER A 169 -10.65 8.05 -20.81
C SER A 169 -10.69 8.53 -19.35
N TRP A 170 -10.89 7.57 -18.45
CA TRP A 170 -11.14 7.83 -17.05
C TRP A 170 -10.17 7.03 -16.17
N PRO A 171 -9.66 7.63 -15.09
CA PRO A 171 -9.06 6.86 -14.01
C PRO A 171 -10.07 5.82 -13.50
N VAL A 172 -9.60 4.60 -13.24
CA VAL A 172 -10.39 3.58 -12.58
C VAL A 172 -10.55 3.95 -11.10
N ASP A 173 -11.79 3.99 -10.62
CA ASP A 173 -12.03 4.29 -9.21
C ASP A 173 -11.73 3.09 -8.32
N SER A 174 -12.02 1.87 -8.77
CA SER A 174 -11.65 0.65 -8.04
C SER A 174 -11.52 -0.60 -8.92
N VAL A 175 -10.81 -1.60 -8.40
CA VAL A 175 -10.69 -2.94 -8.98
C VAL A 175 -11.18 -3.96 -7.94
N ASP A 176 -12.03 -4.90 -8.33
CA ASP A 176 -12.50 -5.95 -7.43
C ASP A 176 -11.57 -7.18 -7.38
N ALA A 177 -11.91 -8.15 -6.53
CA ALA A 177 -11.13 -9.37 -6.32
C ALA A 177 -10.98 -10.23 -7.60
N ASP A 178 -11.92 -10.12 -8.55
CA ASP A 178 -11.88 -10.81 -9.84
C ASP A 178 -11.11 -10.02 -10.91
N GLY A 179 -10.54 -8.87 -10.54
CA GLY A 179 -9.81 -7.99 -11.46
C GLY A 179 -10.71 -7.14 -12.36
N ARG A 180 -12.02 -7.04 -12.06
CA ARG A 180 -12.92 -6.18 -12.84
C ARG A 180 -12.82 -4.74 -12.37
N HIS A 181 -12.94 -3.82 -13.31
CA HIS A 181 -12.81 -2.40 -13.06
C HIS A 181 -14.15 -1.76 -12.76
N TRP A 182 -14.11 -0.80 -11.86
CA TRP A 182 -15.23 -0.01 -11.43
C TRP A 182 -14.96 1.46 -11.68
N LEU A 183 -15.96 2.15 -12.23
CA LEU A 183 -16.00 3.60 -12.36
C LEU A 183 -17.09 4.16 -11.45
N ALA A 184 -16.88 5.35 -10.91
CA ALA A 184 -17.86 6.06 -10.10
C ALA A 184 -18.24 7.36 -10.79
N LEU A 185 -19.54 7.57 -10.99
CA LEU A 185 -20.10 8.80 -11.50
C LEU A 185 -20.73 9.58 -10.35
N ARG A 186 -20.11 10.69 -9.97
CA ARG A 186 -20.70 11.65 -9.03
C ARG A 186 -21.60 12.63 -9.78
N ARG A 187 -22.86 12.72 -9.35
CA ARG A 187 -23.87 13.66 -9.86
C ARG A 187 -24.24 14.65 -8.76
N CYS A 188 -24.18 15.93 -9.07
CA CYS A 188 -24.59 17.00 -8.16
C CYS A 188 -25.91 17.58 -8.65
N GLY A 189 -26.95 17.50 -7.82
CA GLY A 189 -28.25 18.10 -8.06
C GLY A 189 -28.22 19.63 -7.89
N PRO A 190 -29.20 20.35 -8.46
CA PRO A 190 -29.28 21.81 -8.37
C PRO A 190 -29.53 22.33 -6.95
N ASP A 191 -29.99 21.47 -6.04
CA ASP A 191 -30.16 21.73 -4.60
C ASP A 191 -28.91 21.38 -3.78
N GLY A 192 -27.82 20.97 -4.43
CA GLY A 192 -26.57 20.55 -3.78
C GLY A 192 -26.59 19.11 -3.28
N THR A 193 -27.62 18.32 -3.60
CA THR A 193 -27.62 16.88 -3.31
C THR A 193 -26.55 16.17 -4.14
N GLU A 194 -25.76 15.31 -3.51
CA GLU A 194 -24.78 14.47 -4.21
C GLU A 194 -25.28 13.02 -4.27
N GLN A 195 -25.24 12.45 -5.46
CA GLN A 195 -25.44 11.02 -5.69
C GLN A 195 -24.18 10.45 -6.35
N VAL A 196 -23.74 9.28 -5.90
CA VAL A 196 -22.63 8.55 -6.53
C VAL A 196 -23.19 7.23 -7.05
N ASP A 197 -23.10 7.05 -8.37
CA ASP A 197 -23.46 5.81 -9.04
C ASP A 197 -22.16 5.05 -9.37
N SER A 198 -22.00 3.83 -8.85
CA SER A 198 -20.86 2.96 -9.16
C SER A 198 -21.23 2.01 -10.29
N LEU A 199 -20.37 1.90 -11.29
CA LEU A 199 -20.53 1.02 -12.44
C LEU A 199 -19.42 -0.01 -12.50
N ARG A 200 -19.78 -1.29 -12.45
CA ARG A 200 -18.87 -2.39 -12.78
C ARG A 200 -18.81 -2.58 -14.29
N LEU A 201 -17.61 -2.59 -14.86
CA LEU A 201 -17.43 -2.79 -16.28
C LEU A 201 -17.41 -4.28 -16.65
N GLU A 202 -18.10 -4.61 -17.73
CA GLU A 202 -18.17 -5.95 -18.30
C GLU A 202 -17.04 -6.12 -19.32
N PRO A 203 -16.40 -7.30 -19.39
CA PRO A 203 -15.33 -7.55 -20.36
C PRO A 203 -15.78 -7.25 -21.80
N GLY A 204 -14.93 -6.54 -22.55
CA GLY A 204 -15.22 -6.15 -23.94
C GLY A 204 -16.02 -4.86 -24.11
N SER A 205 -16.49 -4.23 -23.03
CA SER A 205 -17.20 -2.95 -23.12
C SER A 205 -16.28 -1.72 -23.14
N TYR A 206 -14.97 -1.93 -23.01
CA TYR A 206 -13.98 -0.88 -22.86
C TYR A 206 -12.61 -1.29 -23.36
N ARG A 207 -11.73 -0.30 -23.50
CA ARG A 207 -10.30 -0.48 -23.77
C ARG A 207 -9.44 0.19 -22.70
N LEU A 208 -8.28 -0.42 -22.42
CA LEU A 208 -7.25 0.14 -21.56
C LEU A 208 -6.35 1.06 -22.39
N LEU A 209 -6.19 2.29 -21.95
CA LEU A 209 -5.28 3.26 -22.56
C LEU A 209 -4.12 3.53 -21.61
N PRO A 210 -2.86 3.54 -22.08
CA PRO A 210 -1.72 3.90 -21.25
C PRO A 210 -1.90 5.26 -20.60
N CYS A 211 -1.61 5.36 -19.31
CA CYS A 211 -1.61 6.60 -18.54
C CYS A 211 -0.16 7.00 -18.24
N PRO A 212 0.29 8.20 -18.64
CA PRO A 212 1.66 8.64 -18.41
C PRO A 212 1.97 8.86 -16.92
N HIS A 213 0.94 9.08 -16.10
CA HIS A 213 1.07 9.27 -14.65
C HIS A 213 0.25 8.20 -13.93
N PRO A 214 0.92 7.22 -13.29
CA PRO A 214 0.27 6.20 -12.48
C PRO A 214 -0.57 6.81 -11.36
N TYR A 215 -1.68 6.16 -11.01
CA TYR A 215 -2.59 6.63 -9.97
C TYR A 215 -3.13 5.47 -9.13
N GLN A 216 -3.62 5.79 -7.93
CA GLN A 216 -4.27 4.82 -7.05
C GLN A 216 -5.74 4.64 -7.44
N ALA A 217 -6.15 3.39 -7.54
CA ALA A 217 -7.55 2.96 -7.57
C ALA A 217 -7.84 2.16 -6.30
N GLY A 218 -9.08 2.16 -5.82
CA GLY A 218 -9.51 1.31 -4.72
C GLY A 218 -9.40 -0.19 -5.04
N ARG A 219 -9.25 -1.03 -4.03
CA ARG A 219 -9.46 -2.49 -4.12
C ARG A 219 -10.73 -2.83 -3.36
N LEU A 220 -11.76 -3.25 -4.11
CA LEU A 220 -12.99 -3.78 -3.54
C LEU A 220 -12.75 -5.25 -3.16
N ARG A 221 -13.24 -5.65 -1.99
CA ARG A 221 -13.12 -7.00 -1.45
C ARG A 221 -14.44 -7.73 -1.48
#